data_AF-A0A770AWX8-F1
#
_entry.id   AF-A0A770AWX8-F1
#
_cell.length_a   1.000
_cell.length_b   1.000
_cell.length_c   1.000
_cell.angle_alpha   90.00
_cell.angle_beta   90.00
_cell.angle_gamma   90.00
#
_symmetry.space_group_name_H-M   'P 1'
#
loop_
_entity.id
_entity.type
_entity.pdbx_description
1 polymer ?
#
loop_
_entity_poly.entity_id
_entity_poly.type
_entity_poly.pdbx_seq_one_letter_code
_entity_poly.pdbx_strand_id
1 'polypeptide(L)'
;VVDSCIRYADELIDAHLRGRYILPLAEIPTVLRDIAITLVRYRLYARRPEGDLPDTVKDDHKEALRQLRELRDNRLTLGLPSTQKDVPEPGEFRVRSRPATFGGRDGLLEKY
;
A
#
# COMPACT_ATOMS: atom_id res chain seq x y z
N VAL A 1 22.68 -10.55 -18.63
CA VAL A 1 21.43 -11.34 -18.39
C VAL A 1 20.88 -11.06 -16.99
N VAL A 2 21.68 -11.21 -15.94
CA VAL A 2 21.23 -10.90 -14.57
C VAL A 2 20.66 -9.49 -14.44
N ASP A 3 21.35 -8.49 -14.99
CA ASP A 3 20.88 -7.09 -14.98
C ASP A 3 19.50 -6.90 -15.64
N SER A 4 19.20 -7.68 -16.69
CA SER A 4 17.87 -7.61 -17.33
C SER A 4 16.77 -8.22 -16.44
N CYS A 5 17.11 -9.19 -15.60
CA CYS A 5 16.17 -9.77 -14.63
C CYS A 5 15.97 -8.82 -13.44
N ILE A 6 17.03 -8.16 -12.98
CA ILE A 6 16.95 -7.12 -11.94
C ILE A 6 16.07 -5.97 -12.43
N ARG A 7 16.35 -5.43 -13.63
CA ARG A 7 15.54 -4.37 -14.24
C ARG A 7 14.06 -4.75 -14.34
N TYR A 8 13.77 -5.99 -14.75
CA TYR A 8 12.39 -6.48 -14.78
C TYR A 8 11.73 -6.46 -13.40
N ALA A 9 12.44 -6.89 -12.36
CA ALA A 9 11.91 -6.88 -11.00
C ALA A 9 11.67 -5.44 -10.51
N ASP A 10 12.61 -4.54 -10.76
CA ASP A 10 12.50 -3.11 -10.41
C ASP A 10 11.29 -2.46 -11.09
N GLU A 11 11.16 -2.63 -12.41
CA GLU A 11 10.04 -2.08 -13.19
C GLU A 11 8.69 -2.60 -12.71
N LEU A 12 8.62 -3.89 -12.34
CA LEU A 12 7.40 -4.52 -11.86
C LEU A 12 7.02 -4.01 -10.46
N ILE A 13 7.98 -3.94 -9.54
CA ILE A 13 7.77 -3.40 -8.19
C ILE A 13 7.32 -1.94 -8.30
N ASP A 14 8.04 -1.11 -9.05
CA ASP A 14 7.70 0.29 -9.25
C ASP A 14 6.29 0.45 -9.83
N ALA A 15 5.90 -0.36 -10.81
CA ALA A 15 4.56 -0.31 -11.38
C ALA A 15 3.46 -0.54 -10.34
N HIS A 16 3.68 -1.45 -9.38
CA HIS A 16 2.74 -1.69 -8.28
C HIS A 16 2.75 -0.57 -7.23
N LEU A 17 3.90 0.05 -6.99
CA LEU A 17 4.06 1.08 -5.96
C LEU A 17 3.65 2.49 -6.43
N ARG A 18 3.75 2.82 -7.72
CA ARG A 18 3.43 4.16 -8.28
C ARG A 18 2.02 4.67 -7.93
N GLY A 19 1.07 3.77 -7.69
CA GLY A 19 -0.29 4.14 -7.30
C GLY A 19 -0.41 4.70 -5.87
N ARG A 20 0.57 4.42 -5.00
CA ARG A 20 0.51 4.72 -3.55
C ARG A 20 1.69 5.52 -3.03
N TYR A 21 2.88 5.31 -3.58
CA TYR A 21 4.13 5.90 -3.10
C TYR A 21 4.76 6.80 -4.16
N ILE A 22 5.40 7.89 -3.72
CA ILE A 22 6.27 8.68 -4.58
C ILE A 22 7.56 7.87 -4.80
N LEU A 23 7.92 7.70 -6.06
CA LEU A 23 9.17 7.05 -6.47
C LEU A 23 10.16 8.10 -6.99
N PRO A 24 11.47 7.95 -6.76
CA PRO A 24 12.10 6.84 -6.03
C PRO A 24 11.83 6.90 -4.51
N LEU A 25 11.76 5.73 -3.87
CA LEU A 25 11.67 5.66 -2.41
C LEU A 25 12.95 6.19 -1.76
N ALA A 26 12.83 6.91 -0.64
CA ALA A 26 13.99 7.43 0.10
C ALA A 26 14.80 6.31 0.78
N GLU A 27 14.10 5.29 1.28
CA GLU A 27 14.68 4.09 1.87
C GLU A 27 13.94 2.87 1.30
N ILE A 28 14.66 1.78 1.07
CA ILE A 28 14.10 0.54 0.53
C ILE A 28 13.92 -0.46 1.69
N PRO A 29 12.68 -0.74 2.11
CA PRO A 29 12.41 -1.74 3.15
C PRO A 29 12.89 -3.14 2.73
N THR A 30 13.28 -3.94 3.73
CA THR A 30 13.76 -5.32 3.51
C THR A 30 12.75 -6.19 2.76
N VAL A 31 11.46 -6.01 3.02
CA VAL A 31 10.37 -6.73 2.32
C VAL A 31 10.43 -6.53 0.81
N LEU A 32 10.69 -5.30 0.33
CA LEU A 32 10.83 -5.06 -1.11
C LEU A 32 12.07 -5.71 -1.70
N ARG A 33 13.16 -5.77 -0.93
CA ARG A 33 14.39 -6.47 -1.33
C ARG A 33 14.14 -7.97 -1.51
N ASP A 34 13.43 -8.59 -0.57
CA ASP A 34 13.11 -10.02 -0.62
C ASP A 34 12.19 -10.36 -1.80
N ILE A 35 11.20 -9.49 -2.06
CA ILE A 35 10.35 -9.57 -3.25
C ILE A 35 11.19 -9.48 -4.53
N ALA A 36 12.10 -8.49 -4.62
CA ALA A 36 12.95 -8.32 -5.79
C ALA A 36 13.82 -9.56 -6.06
N ILE A 37 14.47 -10.11 -5.02
CA ILE A 37 15.27 -11.34 -5.11
C ILE A 37 14.42 -12.51 -5.62
N THR A 38 13.20 -12.65 -5.12
CA THR A 38 12.27 -13.72 -5.51
C THR A 38 11.88 -13.62 -6.99
N LEU A 39 11.53 -12.42 -7.46
CA LEU A 39 11.22 -12.16 -8.86
C LEU A 39 12.40 -12.45 -9.79
N VAL A 40 13.61 -12.03 -9.39
CA VAL A 40 14.85 -12.30 -10.14
C VAL A 40 15.15 -13.79 -10.18
N ARG A 41 15.04 -14.49 -9.05
CA ARG A 41 15.23 -15.95 -8.96
C ARG A 41 14.29 -16.66 -9.94
N TYR A 42 13.01 -16.35 -9.92
CA TYR A 42 12.02 -16.94 -10.83
C TYR A 42 12.41 -16.71 -12.30
N ARG A 43 12.73 -15.46 -12.67
CA ARG A 43 13.16 -15.09 -14.03
C ARG A 43 14.40 -15.85 -14.48
N LEU A 44 15.37 -16.09 -13.59
CA LEU A 44 16.58 -16.84 -13.92
C LEU A 44 16.28 -18.32 -14.14
N TYR A 45 15.43 -18.93 -13.32
CA TYR A 45 15.04 -20.33 -13.52
C TYR A 45 14.18 -20.53 -14.77
N ALA A 46 13.24 -19.63 -15.04
CA ALA A 46 12.36 -19.71 -16.22
C ALA A 46 13.10 -19.66 -17.56
N ARG A 47 14.39 -19.32 -17.56
CA ARG A 47 15.25 -19.32 -18.75
C ARG A 47 15.89 -20.67 -19.06
N ARG A 48 15.88 -21.65 -18.15
CA ARG A 48 16.48 -22.95 -18.41
C ARG A 48 15.56 -23.74 -19.35
N PRO A 49 16.03 -24.14 -20.55
CA PRO A 49 15.22 -24.90 -21.49
C PRO A 49 15.05 -26.37 -21.10
N GLU A 50 15.97 -26.92 -20.30
CA GLU A 50 16.08 -28.37 -20.06
C GLU A 50 15.64 -28.81 -18.66
N GLY A 51 15.07 -27.92 -17.85
CA GLY A 51 14.70 -28.23 -16.47
C GLY A 51 13.35 -27.68 -16.08
N ASP A 52 12.52 -28.54 -15.50
CA ASP A 52 11.28 -28.11 -14.88
C ASP A 52 11.56 -27.11 -13.76
N LEU A 53 10.75 -26.04 -13.74
CA LEU A 53 10.83 -25.02 -12.71
C LEU A 53 10.37 -25.63 -11.37
N PRO A 54 11.20 -25.62 -10.30
CA PRO A 54 10.79 -26.17 -9.01
C PRO A 54 9.52 -25.49 -8.50
N ASP A 55 8.62 -26.27 -7.90
CA ASP A 55 7.31 -25.76 -7.48
C ASP A 55 7.44 -24.69 -6.39
N THR A 56 8.42 -24.83 -5.50
CA THR A 56 8.78 -23.79 -4.51
C THR A 56 9.08 -22.45 -5.16
N VAL A 57 9.84 -22.42 -6.26
CA VAL A 57 10.16 -21.18 -6.98
C VAL A 57 8.92 -20.57 -7.65
N LYS A 58 7.98 -21.41 -8.13
CA LYS A 58 6.70 -20.94 -8.67
C LYS A 58 5.83 -20.33 -7.58
N ASP A 59 5.76 -20.97 -6.44
CA ASP A 59 4.88 -20.56 -5.34
C ASP A 59 5.40 -19.31 -4.66
N ASP A 60 6.72 -19.21 -4.42
CA ASP A 60 7.37 -17.98 -3.95
C ASP A 60 7.08 -16.80 -4.90
N HIS A 61 7.16 -17.04 -6.22
CA HIS A 61 6.84 -16.01 -7.21
C HIS A 61 5.37 -15.58 -7.18
N LYS A 62 4.43 -16.52 -7.05
CA LYS A 62 3.00 -16.21 -6.91
C LYS A 62 2.73 -15.39 -5.65
N GLU A 63 3.39 -15.74 -4.56
CA GLU A 63 3.30 -15.07 -3.27
C GLU A 63 3.87 -13.64 -3.34
N ALA A 64 5.03 -13.45 -3.95
CA ALA A 64 5.60 -12.13 -4.20
C ALA A 64 4.65 -11.23 -5.02
N LEU A 65 4.04 -11.78 -6.08
CA LEU A 65 3.02 -11.05 -6.86
C LEU A 65 1.76 -10.74 -6.03
N ARG A 66 1.37 -11.63 -5.10
CA ARG A 66 0.24 -11.38 -4.19
C ARG A 66 0.56 -10.22 -3.25
N GLN A 67 1.73 -10.21 -2.63
CA GLN A 67 2.17 -9.13 -1.75
C GLN A 67 2.22 -7.77 -2.47
N LEU A 68 2.73 -7.74 -3.72
CA LEU A 68 2.72 -6.51 -4.53
C LEU A 68 1.30 -6.01 -4.85
N ARG A 69 0.35 -6.92 -5.10
CA ARG A 69 -1.07 -6.54 -5.24
C ARG A 69 -1.65 -6.01 -3.94
N GLU A 70 -1.32 -6.61 -2.81
CA GLU A 70 -1.79 -6.14 -1.49
C GLU A 70 -1.21 -4.80 -1.10
N LEU A 71 0.04 -4.53 -1.45
CA LEU A 71 0.66 -3.21 -1.32
C LEU A 71 -0.07 -2.15 -2.16
N ARG A 72 -0.41 -2.49 -3.41
CA ARG A 72 -1.17 -1.62 -4.31
C ARG A 72 -2.58 -1.36 -3.79
N ASP A 73 -3.24 -2.40 -3.26
CA ASP A 73 -4.63 -2.35 -2.82
C ASP A 73 -4.79 -1.84 -1.37
N ASN A 74 -3.71 -1.34 -0.75
CA ASN A 74 -3.66 -0.80 0.62
C ASN A 74 -3.95 -1.83 1.72
N ARG A 75 -3.82 -3.13 1.44
CA ARG A 75 -3.96 -4.21 2.43
C ARG A 75 -2.66 -4.50 3.17
N LEU A 76 -1.52 -4.21 2.55
CA LEU A 76 -0.19 -4.26 3.14
C LEU A 76 0.40 -2.83 3.12
N THR A 77 1.09 -2.43 4.18
CA THR A 77 1.77 -1.12 4.26
C THR A 77 3.26 -1.32 4.50
N LEU A 78 4.08 -0.44 3.90
CA LEU A 78 5.54 -0.47 4.05
C LEU A 78 6.03 0.31 5.29
N GLY A 79 5.12 0.90 6.07
CA GLY A 79 5.49 1.79 7.18
C GLY A 79 6.13 3.12 6.73
N LEU A 80 6.18 3.36 5.42
CA LEU A 80 6.63 4.62 4.83
C LEU A 80 5.46 5.62 4.77
N PRO A 81 5.74 6.94 4.84
CA PRO A 81 4.71 7.94 4.59
C PRO A 81 4.14 7.74 3.18
N SER A 82 2.91 7.22 3.09
CA SER A 82 2.23 7.05 1.82
C SER A 82 1.73 8.39 1.29
N THR A 83 1.75 8.57 -0.02
CA THR A 83 1.30 9.80 -0.69
C THR A 83 -0.22 9.98 -0.63
N GLN A 84 -0.95 8.92 -0.30
CA GLN A 84 -2.32 9.05 0.13
C GLN A 84 -2.32 9.87 1.42
N LYS A 85 -2.64 11.16 1.29
CA LYS A 85 -3.14 11.98 2.41
C LYS A 85 -4.10 11.09 3.18
N ASP A 86 -3.85 10.89 4.47
CA ASP A 86 -4.84 10.34 5.38
C ASP A 86 -6.17 11.01 5.01
N VAL A 87 -7.12 10.21 4.53
CA VAL A 87 -8.51 10.64 4.64
C VAL A 87 -8.64 10.87 6.13
N PRO A 88 -8.96 12.09 6.60
CA PRO A 88 -9.10 12.30 8.01
C PRO A 88 -10.09 11.23 8.47
N GLU A 89 -9.69 10.42 9.45
CA GLU A 89 -10.65 9.86 10.42
C GLU A 89 -11.71 10.95 10.60
N PRO A 90 -13.02 10.68 10.45
CA PRO A 90 -14.04 11.70 10.64
C PRO A 90 -13.90 12.20 12.08
N GLY A 91 -13.04 13.20 12.24
CA GLY A 91 -12.67 13.78 13.51
C GLY A 91 -13.95 14.26 14.13
N GLU A 92 -14.09 14.02 15.42
CA GLU A 92 -15.25 14.41 16.21
C GLU A 92 -15.93 15.65 15.63
N PHE A 93 -17.11 15.46 15.04
CA PHE A 93 -17.93 16.57 14.61
C PHE A 93 -18.36 17.33 15.87
N ARG A 94 -17.54 18.31 16.29
CA ARG A 94 -17.89 19.25 17.35
C ARG A 94 -18.92 20.22 16.79
N VAL A 95 -20.18 19.78 16.78
CA VAL A 95 -21.32 20.64 16.51
C VAL A 95 -21.50 21.58 17.70
N ARG A 96 -21.08 22.84 17.56
CA ARG A 96 -21.56 23.90 18.44
C ARG A 96 -22.96 24.28 18.01
N SER A 97 -23.98 23.70 18.65
CA SER A 97 -25.34 24.22 18.55
C SER A 97 -25.43 25.56 19.30
N ARG A 98 -26.23 26.50 18.77
CA ARG A 98 -26.61 27.72 19.50
C ARG A 98 -27.62 27.33 20.58
N PRO A 99 -27.59 27.95 21.77
CA PRO A 99 -28.57 27.67 22.82
C PRO A 99 -29.99 27.90 22.29
N ALA A 100 -30.89 26.97 22.56
CA ALA A 100 -32.28 27.04 22.11
C ALA A 100 -32.99 28.24 22.75
N THR A 101 -33.32 29.25 21.94
CA THR A 101 -33.97 30.50 22.39
C THR A 101 -35.45 30.34 22.71
N PHE A 102 -36.05 29.19 22.37
CA PHE A 102 -37.50 28.97 22.51
C PHE A 102 -37.90 28.16 23.75
N GLY A 103 -36.98 27.46 24.43
CA GLY A 103 -37.37 26.56 25.54
C GLY A 103 -36.30 26.30 26.60
N GLY A 104 -35.25 27.12 26.66
CA GLY A 104 -34.24 27.06 27.71
C GLY A 104 -34.65 27.84 28.97
N ARG A 105 -33.85 27.74 30.04
CA ARG A 105 -34.03 28.36 31.38
C ARG A 105 -33.95 29.91 31.41
N ASP A 106 -34.17 30.54 30.26
CA ASP A 106 -34.24 31.99 29.99
C ASP A 106 -34.99 32.25 28.65
N GLY A 107 -35.83 31.29 28.20
CA GLY A 107 -36.51 31.31 26.92
C GLY A 107 -37.74 32.23 26.91
N LEU A 108 -38.11 32.71 25.72
CA LEU A 108 -39.24 33.65 25.51
C LEU A 108 -40.62 33.16 26.00
N LEU A 109 -40.73 31.89 26.40
CA LEU A 109 -41.95 31.28 26.93
C LEU A 109 -42.17 31.48 28.44
N GLU A 110 -41.18 31.98 29.20
CA GLU A 110 -41.35 32.30 30.63
C GLU A 110 -41.96 33.69 30.87
N LYS A 111 -42.24 34.47 29.82
CA LYS A 111 -42.73 35.87 29.95
C LYS A 111 -44.23 36.06 29.77
N TYR A 112 -45.03 34.99 29.79
CA TYR A 112 -46.50 35.07 29.75
C TYR A 112 -47.14 34.12 30.75
#